data_AF-A0A1G9BTS0-F1
#
_entry.id   AF-A0A1G9BTS0-F1
#
_cell.length_a   1.000
_cell.length_b   1.000
_cell.length_c   1.000
_cell.angle_alpha   90.00
_cell.angle_beta   90.00
_cell.angle_gamma   90.00
#
_symmetry.space_group_name_H-M   'P 1'
#
loop_
_entity.id
_entity.type
_entity.pdbx_description
1 polymer ?
#
loop_
_entity_poly.entity_id
_entity_poly.type
_entity_poly.pdbx_seq_one_letter_code
_entity_poly.pdbx_strand_id
1 'polypeptide(L)'
;MISITDPTLWLALYAQPLHTRTTPPTTDALHDYLSEYASSKDGQTAISLENNPEYQLELEQALTTLPASLLDTLSQSVLGIFFARGLNVSGLTERLTAGNGSNPLGCIIVLNTDVLQQSPARAAEEYSYLQQLLASLNLTDASHTFQGLAPFLRMSLNGADLHGHTQALLAQANQDQENAILWMNLATGFLCLKMRDMGLAIQEQALSLQRLFRRPASCQPPRSRLLVIMTAGDLSENTPIDCLLENSPVELIYYYATIEQPLPSPMPAHDAVMVALSDSQANHDLLLAVEASLRHHAQPVINQPRLLPNVNRDQLSELLQGIPGLDMPRTHRLPRSQVVTRLSMQQRDPAGPAALPGFPLIIRPVGSQAGNDLAKISSATALADYVRSVASLGFFVSRFVDYSSQDGLFRKYRIAMLRGQPFICHMAISSHWMVHYVNAGMYDSAEKRAEEGLFMQHFSHFATRHQPALAAIYQRLQLDYFCIDCAETPDGKLLVFEIDHIMAVHAMDAADLFPFKAGQIARLQQAFEQYLYALQPQPLLESA
;
A
#
# COMPACT_ATOMS: atom_id res chain seq x y z
N MET A 1 4.63 -9.96 29.02
CA MET A 1 5.97 -10.58 28.99
C MET A 1 6.23 -11.22 30.35
N ILE A 2 6.66 -12.48 30.35
CA ILE A 2 6.92 -13.26 31.57
C ILE A 2 8.43 -13.47 31.70
N SER A 3 8.98 -13.09 32.86
CA SER A 3 10.40 -13.27 33.18
C SER A 3 10.57 -14.45 34.12
N ILE A 4 11.45 -15.38 33.78
CA ILE A 4 11.75 -16.55 34.63
C ILE A 4 13.21 -16.56 35.06
N THR A 5 13.42 -16.87 36.35
CA THR A 5 14.75 -16.86 36.98
C THR A 5 15.58 -18.08 36.59
N ASP A 6 14.94 -19.25 36.43
CA ASP A 6 15.57 -20.50 35.97
C ASP A 6 14.78 -21.10 34.79
N PRO A 7 15.34 -21.12 33.57
CA PRO A 7 14.67 -21.65 32.39
C PRO A 7 14.74 -23.17 32.24
N THR A 8 15.46 -23.89 33.12
CA THR A 8 15.81 -25.30 32.92
C THR A 8 14.59 -26.19 32.68
N LEU A 9 13.53 -26.04 33.48
CA LEU A 9 12.32 -26.87 33.33
C LEU A 9 11.48 -26.48 32.11
N TRP A 10 11.50 -25.21 31.71
CA TRP A 10 10.85 -24.74 30.48
C TRP A 10 11.55 -25.25 29.22
N LEU A 11 12.89 -25.30 29.24
CA LEU A 11 13.68 -25.89 28.18
C LEU A 11 13.49 -27.42 28.10
N ALA A 12 13.34 -28.08 29.25
CA ALA A 12 13.03 -29.52 29.30
C ALA A 12 11.63 -29.82 28.73
N LEU A 13 10.64 -28.96 28.98
CA LEU A 13 9.31 -29.07 28.37
C LEU A 13 9.38 -28.82 26.86
N TYR A 14 10.11 -27.79 26.44
CA TYR A 14 10.31 -27.45 25.03
C TYR A 14 10.98 -28.56 24.21
N ALA A 15 11.83 -29.39 24.84
CA ALA A 15 12.45 -30.54 24.17
C ALA A 15 11.46 -31.66 23.80
N GLN A 16 10.24 -31.65 24.35
CA GLN A 16 9.19 -32.63 24.03
C GLN A 16 8.41 -32.24 22.76
N PRO A 17 7.69 -33.15 22.10
CA PRO A 17 6.79 -32.79 20.99
C PRO A 17 5.72 -31.77 21.40
N LEU A 18 5.36 -30.81 20.54
CA LEU A 18 4.43 -29.72 20.90
C LEU A 18 3.09 -30.22 21.48
N HIS A 19 2.54 -31.31 20.95
CA HIS A 19 1.27 -31.88 21.42
C HIS A 19 1.33 -32.42 22.85
N THR A 20 2.52 -32.63 23.42
CA THR A 20 2.69 -33.05 24.83
C THR A 20 3.00 -31.88 25.77
N ARG A 21 3.19 -30.65 25.25
CA ARG A 21 3.57 -29.45 26.01
C ARG A 21 2.36 -28.74 26.63
N THR A 22 1.50 -29.49 27.32
CA THR A 22 0.17 -29.02 27.75
C THR A 22 0.04 -28.71 29.24
N THR A 23 1.10 -28.96 30.01
CA THR A 23 1.18 -28.64 31.43
C THR A 23 2.40 -27.76 31.69
N PRO A 24 2.26 -26.57 32.31
CA PRO A 24 3.39 -25.70 32.58
C PRO A 24 4.32 -26.34 33.64
N PRO A 25 5.64 -26.22 33.51
CA PRO A 25 6.59 -26.94 34.36
C PRO A 25 6.77 -26.31 35.75
N THR A 26 6.44 -25.03 35.91
CA THR A 26 6.41 -24.29 37.19
C THR A 26 5.21 -23.36 37.18
N THR A 27 4.39 -23.38 38.22
CA THR A 27 3.21 -22.52 38.29
C THR A 27 3.55 -21.07 38.61
N ASP A 28 4.60 -20.79 39.38
CA ASP A 28 4.79 -19.49 40.04
C ASP A 28 4.84 -18.30 39.07
N ALA A 29 5.75 -18.27 38.09
CA ALA A 29 5.89 -17.12 37.20
C ALA A 29 4.71 -16.91 36.24
N LEU A 30 4.07 -18.00 35.76
CA LEU A 30 2.88 -17.90 34.91
C LEU A 30 1.65 -17.53 35.76
N HIS A 31 1.54 -18.08 36.96
CA HIS A 31 0.45 -17.79 37.89
C HIS A 31 0.51 -16.34 38.39
N ASP A 32 1.71 -15.84 38.71
CA ASP A 32 1.93 -14.43 39.08
C ASP A 32 1.53 -13.51 37.93
N TYR A 33 1.96 -13.82 36.70
CA TYR A 33 1.58 -13.07 35.51
C TYR A 33 0.06 -13.06 35.28
N LEU A 34 -0.61 -14.22 35.39
CA LEU A 34 -2.05 -14.31 35.23
C LEU A 34 -2.80 -13.59 36.36
N SER A 35 -2.24 -13.58 37.58
CA SER A 35 -2.80 -12.86 38.73
C SER A 35 -2.67 -11.34 38.56
N GLU A 36 -1.54 -10.84 38.07
CA GLU A 36 -1.35 -9.44 37.69
C GLU A 36 -2.29 -9.05 36.54
N TYR A 37 -2.39 -9.91 35.52
CA TYR A 37 -3.30 -9.71 34.40
C TYR A 37 -4.75 -9.58 34.88
N ALA A 38 -5.23 -10.49 35.74
CA ALA A 38 -6.57 -10.42 36.32
C ALA A 38 -6.77 -9.13 37.14
N SER A 39 -5.78 -8.74 37.95
CA SER A 39 -5.85 -7.54 38.80
C SER A 39 -5.86 -6.24 37.99
N SER A 40 -5.28 -6.23 36.79
CA SER A 40 -5.28 -5.07 35.88
C SER A 40 -6.63 -4.81 35.20
N LYS A 41 -7.58 -5.75 35.32
CA LYS A 41 -8.91 -5.68 34.68
C LYS A 41 -9.97 -5.58 35.76
N ASP A 42 -10.53 -4.38 35.91
CA ASP A 42 -11.47 -4.02 36.97
C ASP A 42 -12.65 -5.02 37.06
N GLY A 43 -12.83 -5.66 38.23
CA GLY A 43 -14.00 -6.51 38.55
C GLY A 43 -13.97 -7.99 38.14
N GLN A 44 -12.81 -8.64 37.92
CA GLN A 44 -12.76 -10.02 37.40
C GLN A 44 -12.55 -11.15 38.43
N THR A 45 -13.02 -12.34 38.04
CA THR A 45 -12.83 -13.64 38.71
C THR A 45 -11.36 -14.08 38.65
N ALA A 46 -10.87 -14.79 39.68
CA ALA A 46 -9.50 -15.28 39.70
C ALA A 46 -9.21 -16.23 38.53
N ILE A 47 -8.10 -16.01 37.80
CA ILE A 47 -7.67 -16.89 36.71
C ILE A 47 -7.02 -18.14 37.31
N SER A 48 -7.48 -19.32 36.87
CA SER A 48 -6.98 -20.61 37.36
C SER A 48 -6.53 -21.49 36.21
N LEU A 49 -5.26 -21.92 36.21
CA LEU A 49 -4.78 -22.90 35.23
C LEU A 49 -5.49 -24.25 35.42
N GLU A 50 -5.88 -24.88 34.31
CA GLU A 50 -6.58 -26.15 34.30
C GLU A 50 -5.73 -27.26 33.67
N ASN A 51 -5.87 -28.46 34.23
CA ASN A 51 -5.25 -29.68 33.71
C ASN A 51 -6.35 -30.71 33.44
N ASN A 52 -7.11 -30.49 32.36
CA ASN A 52 -8.21 -31.36 31.95
C ASN A 52 -7.75 -32.32 30.84
N PRO A 53 -7.77 -33.65 31.06
CA PRO A 53 -7.36 -34.63 30.05
C PRO A 53 -8.18 -34.59 28.75
N GLU A 54 -9.45 -34.20 28.79
CA GLU A 54 -10.30 -34.12 27.60
C GLU A 54 -9.83 -33.01 26.66
N TYR A 55 -9.54 -31.81 27.18
CA TYR A 55 -9.03 -30.69 26.39
C TYR A 55 -7.62 -30.96 25.85
N GLN A 56 -6.80 -31.70 26.58
CA GLN A 56 -5.47 -32.10 26.13
C GLN A 56 -5.56 -33.06 24.94
N LEU A 57 -6.49 -34.03 24.99
CA LEU A 57 -6.71 -34.97 23.89
C LEU A 57 -7.26 -34.28 22.64
N GLU A 58 -8.17 -33.32 22.80
CA GLU A 58 -8.70 -32.51 21.69
C GLU A 58 -7.60 -31.65 21.04
N LEU A 59 -6.74 -31.02 21.85
CA LEU A 59 -5.61 -30.25 21.35
C LEU A 59 -4.59 -31.14 20.64
N GLU A 60 -4.29 -32.32 21.17
CA GLU A 60 -3.42 -33.30 20.51
C GLU A 60 -3.98 -33.71 19.15
N GLN A 61 -5.28 -34.01 19.06
CA GLN A 61 -5.95 -34.31 17.80
C GLN A 61 -5.89 -33.12 16.83
N ALA A 62 -6.13 -31.89 17.31
CA ALA A 62 -6.05 -30.70 16.47
C ALA A 62 -4.62 -30.49 15.93
N LEU A 63 -3.59 -30.58 16.78
CA LEU A 63 -2.20 -30.38 16.38
C LEU A 63 -1.69 -31.48 15.44
N THR A 64 -2.13 -32.72 15.62
CA THR A 64 -1.75 -33.85 14.76
C THR A 64 -2.43 -33.82 13.38
N THR A 65 -3.51 -33.06 13.23
CA THR A 65 -4.15 -32.82 11.92
C THR A 65 -3.50 -31.68 11.11
N LEU A 66 -2.55 -30.94 11.70
CA LEU A 66 -1.85 -29.85 11.00
C LEU A 66 -0.83 -30.38 9.98
N PRO A 67 -0.57 -29.62 8.88
CA PRO A 67 0.55 -29.90 7.99
C PRO A 67 1.89 -29.94 8.75
N ALA A 68 2.78 -30.88 8.40
CA ALA A 68 4.06 -31.07 9.09
C ALA A 68 4.91 -29.79 9.19
N SER A 69 4.94 -28.99 8.12
CA SER A 69 5.66 -27.70 8.09
C SER A 69 5.14 -26.68 9.11
N LEU A 70 3.82 -26.67 9.35
CA LEU A 70 3.19 -25.79 10.33
C LEU A 70 3.47 -26.30 11.74
N LEU A 71 3.37 -27.61 11.97
CA LEU A 71 3.70 -28.23 13.25
C LEU A 71 5.17 -28.00 13.63
N ASP A 72 6.09 -28.06 12.68
CA ASP A 72 7.51 -27.77 12.89
C ASP A 72 7.74 -26.31 13.29
N THR A 73 7.09 -25.37 12.60
CA THR A 73 7.17 -23.93 12.90
C THR A 73 6.65 -23.61 14.30
N LEU A 74 5.50 -24.18 14.65
CA LEU A 74 4.91 -24.04 15.99
C LEU A 74 5.82 -24.67 17.06
N SER A 75 6.39 -25.84 16.77
CA SER A 75 7.27 -26.56 17.69
C SER A 75 8.55 -25.79 17.99
N GLN A 76 9.02 -24.95 17.06
CA GLN A 76 10.20 -24.09 17.25
C GLN A 76 9.88 -22.82 18.05
N SER A 77 8.67 -22.28 17.95
CA SER A 77 8.32 -20.97 18.51
C SER A 77 7.53 -21.03 19.81
N VAL A 78 6.74 -22.10 20.02
CA VAL A 78 5.80 -22.26 21.14
C VAL A 78 6.39 -23.18 22.21
N LEU A 79 6.61 -22.65 23.40
CA LEU A 79 7.08 -23.38 24.58
C LEU A 79 6.02 -24.32 25.17
N GLY A 80 4.74 -23.95 25.04
CA GLY A 80 3.62 -24.78 25.48
C GLY A 80 2.27 -24.10 25.24
N ILE A 81 1.22 -24.92 25.22
CA ILE A 81 -0.18 -24.49 25.08
C ILE A 81 -0.93 -24.97 26.31
N PHE A 82 -1.42 -24.03 27.12
CA PHE A 82 -2.02 -24.28 28.42
C PHE A 82 -3.47 -23.86 28.43
N PHE A 83 -4.20 -24.31 29.45
CA PHE A 83 -5.62 -24.02 29.63
C PHE A 83 -5.82 -23.26 30.94
N ALA A 84 -6.72 -22.28 30.93
CA ALA A 84 -7.09 -21.54 32.13
C ALA A 84 -8.57 -21.16 32.13
N ARG A 85 -9.16 -21.13 33.33
CA ARG A 85 -10.48 -20.57 33.59
C ARG A 85 -10.37 -19.11 34.04
N GLY A 86 -11.38 -18.29 33.75
CA GLY A 86 -11.50 -16.93 34.24
C GLY A 86 -10.86 -15.86 33.35
N LEU A 87 -10.38 -16.25 32.17
CA LEU A 87 -9.89 -15.28 31.18
C LEU A 87 -11.07 -14.48 30.60
N ASN A 88 -10.84 -13.21 30.30
CA ASN A 88 -11.83 -12.33 29.68
C ASN A 88 -11.72 -12.28 28.14
N VAL A 89 -10.84 -13.09 27.58
CA VAL A 89 -10.56 -13.27 26.15
C VAL A 89 -10.54 -14.76 25.86
N SER A 90 -10.65 -15.17 24.59
CA SER A 90 -10.61 -16.59 24.19
C SER A 90 -9.25 -17.25 24.39
N GLY A 91 -8.17 -16.46 24.35
CA GLY A 91 -6.83 -16.93 24.65
C GLY A 91 -5.83 -15.79 24.72
N LEU A 92 -4.65 -16.09 25.25
CA LEU A 92 -3.58 -15.15 25.48
C LEU A 92 -2.26 -15.74 24.98
N THR A 93 -1.46 -14.96 24.26
CA THR A 93 -0.13 -15.37 23.80
C THR A 93 0.90 -14.43 24.39
N GLU A 94 1.88 -14.99 25.10
CA GLU A 94 2.89 -14.19 25.80
C GLU A 94 4.29 -14.73 25.65
N ARG A 95 5.25 -13.80 25.65
CA ARG A 95 6.67 -14.13 25.50
C ARG A 95 7.29 -14.48 26.84
N LEU A 96 8.03 -15.59 26.87
CA LEU A 96 8.85 -16.02 27.99
C LEU A 96 10.31 -15.61 27.76
N THR A 97 10.93 -15.07 28.80
CA THR A 97 12.34 -14.63 28.76
C THR A 97 13.09 -15.11 29.99
N ALA A 98 14.38 -15.45 29.83
CA ALA A 98 15.25 -15.81 30.93
C ALA A 98 15.93 -14.56 31.54
N GLY A 99 16.06 -14.53 32.87
CA GLY A 99 16.83 -13.52 33.59
C GLY A 99 16.10 -12.16 33.66
N ASN A 100 16.76 -11.08 33.25
CA ASN A 100 16.26 -9.70 33.32
C ASN A 100 15.47 -9.25 32.07
N GLY A 101 14.94 -10.19 31.28
CA GLY A 101 14.19 -9.90 30.05
C GLY A 101 15.00 -9.88 28.74
N SER A 102 16.32 -10.10 28.81
CA SER A 102 17.23 -9.92 27.66
C SER A 102 17.31 -11.13 26.71
N ASN A 103 16.94 -12.34 27.15
CA ASN A 103 17.07 -13.56 26.36
C ASN A 103 15.71 -14.24 26.12
N PRO A 104 15.12 -14.18 24.90
CA PRO A 104 13.90 -14.90 24.58
C PRO A 104 14.07 -16.41 24.65
N LEU A 105 13.09 -17.09 25.24
CA LEU A 105 12.99 -18.54 25.22
C LEU A 105 11.95 -19.03 24.19
N GLY A 106 10.89 -18.25 23.97
CA GLY A 106 9.78 -18.57 23.06
C GLY A 106 8.48 -17.96 23.57
N CYS A 107 7.34 -18.35 23.00
CA CYS A 107 6.02 -17.91 23.46
C CYS A 107 5.22 -19.05 24.10
N ILE A 108 4.33 -18.69 25.02
CA ILE A 108 3.30 -19.59 25.54
C ILE A 108 1.94 -19.15 25.02
N ILE A 109 1.02 -20.10 24.90
CA ILE A 109 -0.38 -19.84 24.59
C ILE A 109 -1.21 -20.32 25.77
N VAL A 110 -2.16 -19.52 26.23
CA VAL A 110 -3.10 -19.88 27.29
C VAL A 110 -4.52 -19.74 26.75
N LEU A 111 -5.28 -20.83 26.69
CA LEU A 111 -6.62 -20.90 26.14
C LEU A 111 -7.67 -20.85 27.26
N ASN A 112 -8.79 -20.17 27.00
CA ASN A 112 -9.85 -19.98 27.99
C ASN A 112 -10.86 -21.12 28.00
N THR A 113 -10.95 -21.85 29.11
CA THR A 113 -11.87 -22.99 29.21
C THR A 113 -13.32 -22.62 29.53
N ASP A 114 -13.60 -21.39 29.99
CA ASP A 114 -14.98 -20.92 30.17
C ASP A 114 -15.72 -20.79 28.84
N VAL A 115 -14.99 -20.57 27.75
CA VAL A 115 -15.52 -20.48 26.39
C VAL A 115 -15.81 -21.89 25.84
N LEU A 116 -14.96 -22.87 26.16
CA LEU A 116 -15.13 -24.28 25.79
C LEU A 116 -16.39 -24.94 26.39
N GLN A 117 -16.89 -24.44 27.53
CA GLN A 117 -18.05 -25.01 28.23
C GLN A 117 -19.40 -24.45 27.76
N GLN A 118 -19.43 -23.41 26.92
CA GLN A 118 -20.66 -22.68 26.56
C GLN A 118 -21.03 -22.81 25.07
N SER A 119 -21.79 -23.87 24.77
CA SER A 119 -22.59 -24.06 23.54
C SER A 119 -21.81 -24.21 22.20
N PRO A 120 -22.24 -25.10 21.28
CA PRO A 120 -21.51 -25.40 20.04
C PRO A 120 -21.28 -24.19 19.09
N ALA A 121 -22.03 -23.11 19.25
CA ALA A 121 -21.95 -21.92 18.39
C ALA A 121 -20.72 -21.03 18.68
N ARG A 122 -20.11 -21.11 19.87
CA ARG A 122 -18.89 -20.37 20.23
C ARG A 122 -17.60 -21.19 20.12
N ALA A 123 -17.68 -22.52 20.13
CA ALA A 123 -16.54 -23.39 19.78
C ALA A 123 -16.05 -23.15 18.32
N ALA A 124 -16.94 -22.67 17.43
CA ALA A 124 -16.57 -22.21 16.09
C ALA A 124 -15.76 -20.90 16.09
N GLU A 125 -15.96 -20.00 17.08
CA GLU A 125 -15.13 -18.81 17.27
C GLU A 125 -13.72 -19.17 17.76
N GLU A 126 -13.55 -20.29 18.49
CA GLU A 126 -12.24 -20.78 18.93
C GLU A 126 -11.51 -21.61 17.88
N TYR A 127 -12.20 -22.42 17.07
CA TYR A 127 -11.61 -22.93 15.84
C TYR A 127 -11.23 -21.79 14.91
N SER A 128 -12.00 -20.69 14.89
CA SER A 128 -11.63 -19.47 14.19
C SER A 128 -10.46 -18.75 14.85
N TYR A 129 -10.28 -18.76 16.17
CA TYR A 129 -9.12 -18.16 16.85
C TYR A 129 -7.86 -19.00 16.70
N LEU A 130 -7.93 -20.33 16.89
CA LEU A 130 -6.84 -21.24 16.54
C LEU A 130 -6.54 -21.16 15.05
N GLN A 131 -7.53 -21.10 14.16
CA GLN A 131 -7.29 -20.86 12.72
C GLN A 131 -6.78 -19.46 12.42
N GLN A 132 -7.13 -18.41 13.18
CA GLN A 132 -6.62 -17.04 13.00
C GLN A 132 -5.23 -16.87 13.59
N LEU A 133 -4.92 -17.52 14.69
CA LEU A 133 -3.60 -17.63 15.30
C LEU A 133 -2.71 -18.47 14.39
N LEU A 134 -3.18 -19.65 13.95
CA LEU A 134 -2.56 -20.46 12.91
C LEU A 134 -2.57 -19.75 11.55
N ALA A 135 -3.43 -18.79 11.25
CA ALA A 135 -3.37 -17.94 10.04
C ALA A 135 -2.40 -16.78 10.20
N SER A 136 -2.23 -16.25 11.40
CA SER A 136 -1.21 -15.27 11.76
C SER A 136 0.18 -15.90 11.88
N LEU A 137 0.23 -17.20 12.15
CA LEU A 137 1.41 -18.06 12.12
C LEU A 137 1.59 -18.72 10.73
N ASN A 138 0.50 -18.88 9.95
CA ASN A 138 0.50 -19.03 8.48
C ASN A 138 0.55 -17.64 7.82
N LEU A 139 1.35 -16.72 8.35
CA LEU A 139 2.04 -15.79 7.47
C LEU A 139 2.97 -16.64 6.61
N THR A 140 2.35 -17.23 5.59
CA THR A 140 2.88 -17.96 4.45
C THR A 140 4.35 -17.65 4.29
N ASP A 141 5.22 -18.58 4.66
CA ASP A 141 6.57 -18.66 4.09
C ASP A 141 7.23 -17.27 3.91
N ALA A 142 7.05 -16.40 4.90
CA ALA A 142 7.34 -14.97 4.76
C ALA A 142 8.86 -14.75 4.70
N SER A 143 9.62 -15.75 5.13
CA SER A 143 11.05 -15.89 4.93
C SER A 143 11.44 -16.06 3.46
N HIS A 144 10.56 -16.53 2.56
CA HIS A 144 10.96 -16.82 1.17
C HIS A 144 10.14 -16.11 0.10
N THR A 145 9.01 -15.49 0.44
CA THR A 145 8.16 -14.80 -0.56
C THR A 145 8.16 -13.28 -0.37
N PHE A 146 8.56 -12.56 -1.41
CA PHE A 146 8.40 -11.11 -1.47
C PHE A 146 6.92 -10.75 -1.68
N GLN A 147 6.37 -9.93 -0.77
CA GLN A 147 4.93 -9.67 -0.70
C GLN A 147 4.46 -8.52 -1.61
N GLY A 148 5.34 -7.55 -1.88
CA GLY A 148 4.95 -6.26 -2.47
C GLY A 148 4.27 -5.33 -1.46
N LEU A 149 3.74 -4.20 -1.93
CA LEU A 149 3.01 -3.21 -1.16
C LEU A 149 1.59 -3.65 -0.81
N ALA A 150 0.90 -4.35 -1.72
CA ALA A 150 -0.54 -4.57 -1.65
C ALA A 150 -1.03 -5.17 -0.30
N PRO A 151 -0.40 -6.21 0.28
CA PRO A 151 -0.84 -6.77 1.55
C PRO A 151 -0.72 -5.78 2.73
N PHE A 152 0.37 -5.03 2.81
CA PHE A 152 0.59 -4.04 3.87
C PHE A 152 -0.39 -2.88 3.75
N LEU A 153 -0.64 -2.39 2.53
CA LEU A 153 -1.60 -1.32 2.29
C LEU A 153 -3.03 -1.76 2.65
N ARG A 154 -3.39 -3.01 2.30
CA ARG A 154 -4.68 -3.61 2.68
C ARG A 154 -4.86 -3.69 4.20
N MET A 155 -3.83 -4.11 4.94
CA MET A 155 -3.86 -4.11 6.40
C MET A 155 -4.05 -2.71 6.95
N SER A 156 -3.30 -1.72 6.41
CA SER A 156 -3.43 -0.32 6.81
C SER A 156 -4.82 0.26 6.57
N LEU A 157 -5.47 -0.08 5.44
CA LEU A 157 -6.77 0.47 5.06
C LEU A 157 -7.93 -0.16 5.83
N ASN A 158 -7.83 -1.46 6.16
CA ASN A 158 -8.91 -2.21 6.80
C ASN A 158 -8.76 -2.31 8.33
N GLY A 159 -7.79 -1.59 8.92
CA GLY A 159 -7.57 -1.60 10.37
C GLY A 159 -7.07 -2.93 10.92
N ALA A 160 -6.48 -3.79 10.08
CA ALA A 160 -5.82 -5.01 10.54
C ALA A 160 -4.51 -4.66 11.28
N ASP A 161 -3.96 -5.61 12.03
CA ASP A 161 -2.77 -5.39 12.86
C ASP A 161 -1.46 -5.33 12.05
N LEU A 162 -1.27 -4.23 11.30
CA LEU A 162 -0.04 -3.94 10.56
C LEU A 162 1.17 -3.80 11.51
N HIS A 163 0.96 -3.32 12.74
CA HIS A 163 2.05 -3.18 13.71
C HIS A 163 2.58 -4.54 14.15
N GLY A 164 1.69 -5.45 14.58
CA GLY A 164 2.05 -6.81 14.95
C GLY A 164 2.69 -7.56 13.79
N HIS A 165 2.15 -7.42 12.57
CA HIS A 165 2.76 -8.01 11.37
C HIS A 165 4.19 -7.49 11.13
N THR A 166 4.40 -6.17 11.23
CA THR A 166 5.72 -5.55 11.05
C THR A 166 6.70 -5.97 12.16
N GLN A 167 6.24 -6.13 13.41
CA GLN A 167 7.05 -6.65 14.51
C GLN A 167 7.48 -8.10 14.29
N ALA A 168 6.59 -8.94 13.73
CA ALA A 168 6.93 -10.31 13.37
C ALA A 168 8.01 -10.36 12.28
N LEU A 169 7.89 -9.53 11.24
CA LEU A 169 8.92 -9.38 10.20
C LEU A 169 10.26 -8.90 10.78
N LEU A 170 10.25 -7.98 11.75
CA LEU A 170 11.46 -7.53 12.44
C LEU A 170 12.14 -8.68 13.20
N ALA A 171 11.36 -9.50 13.91
CA ALA A 171 11.89 -10.66 14.62
C ALA A 171 12.52 -11.67 13.66
N GLN A 172 11.87 -11.94 12.53
CA GLN A 172 12.36 -12.84 11.48
C GLN A 172 13.64 -12.29 10.81
N ALA A 173 13.65 -11.03 10.40
CA ALA A 173 14.82 -10.39 9.77
C ALA A 173 16.04 -10.36 10.70
N ASN A 174 15.83 -10.22 12.02
CA ASN A 174 16.92 -10.31 12.99
C ASN A 174 17.50 -11.72 13.14
N GLN A 175 16.68 -12.76 12.92
CA GLN A 175 17.11 -14.16 12.96
C GLN A 175 17.82 -14.58 11.67
N ASP A 176 17.39 -14.05 10.53
CA ASP A 176 17.93 -14.34 9.20
C ASP A 176 18.38 -13.06 8.49
N GLN A 177 19.53 -12.54 8.90
CA GLN A 177 20.03 -11.22 8.46
C GLN A 177 20.52 -11.19 7.01
N GLU A 178 20.78 -12.34 6.40
CA GLU A 178 21.21 -12.44 5.00
C GLU A 178 20.03 -12.49 4.02
N ASN A 179 18.80 -12.46 4.55
CA ASN A 179 17.59 -12.61 3.77
C ASN A 179 17.02 -11.26 3.34
N ALA A 180 17.38 -10.86 2.12
CA ALA A 180 16.92 -9.60 1.53
C ALA A 180 15.39 -9.48 1.44
N ILE A 181 14.66 -10.61 1.29
CA ILE A 181 13.20 -10.62 1.16
C ILE A 181 12.55 -10.16 2.48
N LEU A 182 13.02 -10.69 3.60
CA LEU A 182 12.55 -10.29 4.93
C LEU A 182 12.81 -8.81 5.18
N TRP A 183 14.02 -8.32 4.86
CA TRP A 183 14.33 -6.90 4.98
C TRP A 183 13.45 -6.02 4.09
N MET A 184 13.19 -6.42 2.85
CA MET A 184 12.35 -5.62 1.95
C MET A 184 10.87 -5.60 2.37
N ASN A 185 10.34 -6.75 2.82
CA ASN A 185 8.99 -6.83 3.40
C ASN A 185 8.90 -5.94 4.65
N LEU A 186 9.91 -6.00 5.52
CA LEU A 186 10.00 -5.16 6.73
C LEU A 186 10.02 -3.67 6.39
N ALA A 187 10.85 -3.26 5.42
CA ALA A 187 10.92 -1.88 4.96
C ALA A 187 9.55 -1.37 4.50
N THR A 188 8.83 -2.17 3.71
CA THR A 188 7.49 -1.84 3.22
C THR A 188 6.49 -1.69 4.37
N GLY A 189 6.54 -2.57 5.38
CA GLY A 189 5.74 -2.45 6.60
C GLY A 189 5.99 -1.12 7.35
N PHE A 190 7.25 -0.77 7.59
CA PHE A 190 7.62 0.50 8.24
C PHE A 190 7.19 1.73 7.44
N LEU A 191 7.32 1.69 6.10
CA LEU A 191 6.84 2.77 5.24
C LEU A 191 5.32 2.92 5.31
N CYS A 192 4.56 1.83 5.31
CA CYS A 192 3.10 1.85 5.51
C CYS A 192 2.69 2.38 6.89
N LEU A 193 3.50 2.13 7.93
CA LEU A 193 3.34 2.73 9.26
C LEU A 193 3.75 4.21 9.34
N LYS A 194 4.14 4.82 8.21
CA LYS A 194 4.63 6.20 8.12
C LYS A 194 5.92 6.44 8.92
N MET A 195 6.67 5.38 9.20
CA MET A 195 7.97 5.42 9.87
C MET A 195 9.07 5.57 8.81
N ARG A 196 9.01 6.69 8.08
CA ARG A 196 9.74 6.91 6.82
C ARG A 196 11.23 6.64 6.93
N ASP A 197 11.93 7.33 7.84
CA ASP A 197 13.40 7.24 7.92
C ASP A 197 13.88 5.82 8.26
N MET A 198 13.17 5.12 9.14
CA MET A 198 13.45 3.72 9.46
C MET A 198 13.16 2.81 8.28
N GLY A 199 12.02 2.98 7.61
CA GLY A 199 11.66 2.20 6.43
C GLY A 199 12.69 2.33 5.31
N LEU A 200 13.19 3.55 5.07
CA LEU A 200 14.24 3.80 4.08
C LEU A 200 15.58 3.17 4.46
N ALA A 201 16.02 3.28 5.72
CA ALA A 201 17.26 2.66 6.18
C ALA A 201 17.20 1.12 6.07
N ILE A 202 16.05 0.52 6.39
CA ILE A 202 15.83 -0.93 6.24
C ILE A 202 15.78 -1.32 4.75
N GLN A 203 15.20 -0.49 3.90
CA GLN A 203 15.20 -0.71 2.45
C GLN A 203 16.62 -0.72 1.89
N GLU A 204 17.47 0.21 2.32
CA GLU A 204 18.89 0.25 1.94
C GLU A 204 19.61 -1.05 2.31
N GLN A 205 19.37 -1.57 3.52
CA GLN A 205 19.88 -2.87 3.94
C GLN A 205 19.42 -3.99 2.99
N ALA A 206 18.13 -4.07 2.69
CA ALA A 206 17.59 -5.08 1.76
C ALA A 206 18.27 -4.99 0.38
N LEU A 207 18.44 -3.78 -0.13
CA LEU A 207 19.02 -3.50 -1.45
C LEU A 207 20.52 -3.71 -1.53
N SER A 208 21.22 -3.71 -0.40
CA SER A 208 22.63 -4.08 -0.32
C SER A 208 22.86 -5.59 -0.54
N LEU A 209 21.86 -6.41 -0.20
CA LEU A 209 21.88 -7.87 -0.34
C LEU A 209 21.35 -8.31 -1.71
N GLN A 210 20.22 -7.74 -2.13
CA GLN A 210 19.53 -8.14 -3.36
C GLN A 210 18.70 -6.99 -3.92
N ARG A 211 18.68 -6.83 -5.24
CA ARG A 211 17.89 -5.77 -5.92
C ARG A 211 16.77 -6.30 -6.82
N LEU A 212 16.70 -7.62 -7.01
CA LEU A 212 15.67 -8.29 -7.80
C LEU A 212 14.76 -9.10 -6.88
N PHE A 213 13.45 -8.83 -6.88
CA PHE A 213 12.47 -9.51 -6.04
C PHE A 213 11.34 -10.09 -6.89
N ARG A 214 10.82 -11.25 -6.52
CA ARG A 214 9.78 -11.94 -7.29
C ARG A 214 8.52 -12.09 -6.46
N ARG A 215 7.39 -11.65 -7.01
CA ARG A 215 6.06 -11.95 -6.50
C ARG A 215 5.40 -12.99 -7.43
N PRO A 216 5.08 -14.18 -6.91
CA PRO A 216 4.55 -15.26 -7.74
C PRO A 216 3.17 -14.92 -8.31
N ALA A 217 2.88 -15.44 -9.50
CA ALA A 217 1.54 -15.44 -10.07
C ALA A 217 0.58 -16.35 -9.29
N SER A 218 -0.73 -16.11 -9.40
CA SER A 218 -1.76 -16.99 -8.82
C SER A 218 -1.92 -18.34 -9.52
N CYS A 219 -1.16 -18.60 -10.59
CA CYS A 219 -1.16 -19.87 -11.31
C CYS A 219 0.25 -20.27 -11.74
N GLN A 220 0.44 -21.56 -12.00
CA GLN A 220 1.70 -22.13 -12.47
C GLN A 220 1.46 -23.02 -13.71
N PRO A 221 2.18 -22.80 -14.82
CA PRO A 221 3.10 -21.69 -15.09
C PRO A 221 2.38 -20.32 -15.14
N PRO A 222 3.08 -19.19 -14.90
CA PRO A 222 2.46 -17.86 -14.99
C PRO A 222 2.00 -17.58 -16.42
N ARG A 223 0.88 -16.86 -16.57
CA ARG A 223 0.38 -16.47 -17.89
C ARG A 223 1.19 -15.36 -18.52
N SER A 224 1.81 -14.49 -17.72
CA SER A 224 2.79 -13.51 -18.18
C SER A 224 3.79 -13.17 -17.08
N ARG A 225 4.98 -12.69 -17.46
CA ARG A 225 6.03 -12.18 -16.57
C ARG A 225 6.31 -10.72 -16.88
N LEU A 226 6.10 -9.85 -15.89
CA LEU A 226 6.35 -8.41 -16.02
C LEU A 226 7.58 -8.02 -15.18
N LEU A 227 8.62 -7.52 -15.84
CA LEU A 227 9.76 -6.89 -15.17
C LEU A 227 9.40 -5.44 -14.84
N VAL A 228 9.44 -5.06 -13.56
CA VAL A 228 9.07 -3.74 -13.07
C VAL A 228 10.35 -3.02 -12.63
N ILE A 229 10.76 -1.99 -13.38
CA ILE A 229 11.93 -1.17 -13.05
C ILE A 229 11.52 -0.10 -12.05
N MET A 230 12.10 -0.18 -10.86
CA MET A 230 11.82 0.67 -9.71
C MET A 230 13.05 1.50 -9.33
N THR A 231 12.82 2.55 -8.56
CA THR A 231 13.84 3.28 -7.79
C THR A 231 13.65 2.99 -6.30
N ALA A 232 14.71 3.14 -5.50
CA ALA A 232 14.60 3.12 -4.05
C ALA A 232 13.90 4.39 -3.55
N GLY A 233 13.18 4.31 -2.43
CA GLY A 233 12.53 5.47 -1.84
C GLY A 233 11.18 5.16 -1.20
N ASP A 234 10.35 6.20 -1.06
CA ASP A 234 9.02 6.10 -0.45
C ASP A 234 8.05 5.26 -1.30
N LEU A 235 6.90 4.93 -0.72
CA LEU A 235 5.80 4.24 -1.40
C LEU A 235 5.27 5.01 -2.62
N SER A 236 5.51 6.32 -2.68
CA SER A 236 5.13 7.19 -3.79
C SER A 236 6.22 7.39 -4.83
N GLU A 237 7.35 6.68 -4.77
CA GLU A 237 8.40 6.80 -5.79
C GLU A 237 8.19 5.89 -7.00
N ASN A 238 7.27 4.94 -6.91
CA ASN A 238 7.06 3.93 -7.94
C ASN A 238 5.57 3.64 -8.18
N THR A 239 5.21 3.22 -9.38
CA THR A 239 3.87 2.70 -9.66
C THR A 239 3.61 1.43 -8.83
N PRO A 240 2.61 1.44 -7.93
CA PRO A 240 2.28 0.29 -7.08
C PRO A 240 1.43 -0.71 -7.86
N ILE A 241 2.00 -1.28 -8.93
CA ILE A 241 1.25 -2.09 -9.89
C ILE A 241 0.71 -3.39 -9.28
N ASP A 242 1.33 -3.89 -8.20
CA ASP A 242 0.82 -5.00 -7.41
C ASP A 242 -0.52 -4.73 -6.74
N CYS A 243 -0.85 -3.47 -6.43
CA CYS A 243 -2.15 -3.11 -5.88
C CYS A 243 -3.28 -3.33 -6.89
N LEU A 244 -2.98 -3.20 -8.20
CA LEU A 244 -3.91 -3.51 -9.28
C LEU A 244 -3.89 -5.00 -9.63
N LEU A 245 -2.70 -5.60 -9.69
CA LEU A 245 -2.46 -6.98 -10.15
C LEU A 245 -2.42 -8.00 -8.99
N GLU A 246 -3.04 -7.68 -7.86
CA GLU A 246 -3.12 -8.58 -6.71
C GLU A 246 -3.87 -9.87 -7.08
N ASN A 247 -3.29 -11.02 -6.73
CA ASN A 247 -3.82 -12.36 -7.08
C ASN A 247 -4.01 -12.60 -8.59
N SER A 248 -3.33 -11.82 -9.45
CA SER A 248 -3.35 -12.01 -10.89
C SER A 248 -2.50 -13.22 -11.33
N PRO A 249 -2.77 -13.81 -12.50
CA PRO A 249 -1.93 -14.85 -13.09
C PRO A 249 -0.61 -14.31 -13.71
N VAL A 250 -0.23 -13.06 -13.38
CA VAL A 250 0.99 -12.40 -13.82
C VAL A 250 2.05 -12.50 -12.72
N GLU A 251 3.24 -12.98 -13.06
CA GLU A 251 4.39 -12.93 -12.18
C GLU A 251 5.02 -11.54 -12.27
N LEU A 252 5.21 -10.88 -11.11
CA LEU A 252 5.85 -9.58 -11.04
C LEU A 252 7.30 -9.75 -10.59
N ILE A 253 8.22 -9.23 -11.38
CA ILE A 253 9.65 -9.26 -11.11
C ILE A 253 10.09 -7.83 -10.88
N TYR A 254 10.30 -7.45 -9.64
CA TYR A 254 10.74 -6.11 -9.27
C TYR A 254 12.24 -5.99 -9.35
N TYR A 255 12.73 -4.93 -9.98
CA TYR A 255 14.14 -4.60 -10.00
C TYR A 255 14.35 -3.15 -9.57
N TYR A 256 15.04 -2.96 -8.45
CA TYR A 256 15.42 -1.64 -7.97
C TYR A 256 16.69 -1.19 -8.70
N ALA A 257 16.55 -0.33 -9.68
CA ALA A 257 17.65 0.14 -10.52
C ALA A 257 18.59 1.10 -9.78
N THR A 258 19.79 1.25 -10.35
CA THR A 258 20.78 2.29 -9.99
C THR A 258 21.32 2.90 -11.29
N ILE A 259 22.03 4.03 -11.20
CA ILE A 259 22.64 4.65 -12.39
C ILE A 259 23.71 3.70 -12.96
N GLU A 260 24.46 3.03 -12.09
CA GLU A 260 25.53 2.10 -12.45
C GLU A 260 24.97 0.78 -13.01
N GLN A 261 23.82 0.35 -12.52
CA GLN A 261 23.12 -0.85 -12.95
C GLN A 261 21.63 -0.55 -13.18
N PRO A 262 21.28 0.02 -14.35
CA PRO A 262 19.91 0.44 -14.66
C PRO A 262 18.97 -0.73 -15.01
N LEU A 263 19.52 -1.87 -15.41
CA LEU A 263 18.78 -3.12 -15.70
C LEU A 263 19.48 -4.31 -15.03
N PRO A 264 18.74 -5.38 -14.67
CA PRO A 264 19.35 -6.55 -14.05
C PRO A 264 20.30 -7.28 -15.00
N SER A 265 21.40 -7.79 -14.44
CA SER A 265 22.36 -8.63 -15.17
C SER A 265 22.71 -9.84 -14.31
N PRO A 266 22.38 -11.08 -14.73
CA PRO A 266 21.67 -11.42 -15.97
C PRO A 266 20.20 -10.97 -15.97
N MET A 267 19.65 -10.73 -17.16
CA MET A 267 18.23 -10.42 -17.32
C MET A 267 17.37 -11.66 -16.99
N PRO A 268 16.35 -11.55 -16.13
CA PRO A 268 15.40 -12.64 -15.91
C PRO A 268 14.54 -12.86 -17.16
N ALA A 269 14.00 -14.06 -17.36
CA ALA A 269 12.97 -14.27 -18.38
C ALA A 269 11.73 -13.41 -18.05
N HIS A 270 11.29 -12.61 -19.02
CA HIS A 270 10.13 -11.72 -18.91
C HIS A 270 9.54 -11.47 -20.29
N ASP A 271 8.26 -11.07 -20.32
CA ASP A 271 7.52 -10.81 -21.56
C ASP A 271 7.45 -9.32 -21.90
N ALA A 272 7.45 -8.47 -20.87
CA ALA A 272 7.44 -7.01 -20.99
C ALA A 272 8.19 -6.37 -19.82
N VAL A 273 8.59 -5.11 -20.02
CA VAL A 273 9.18 -4.25 -18.99
C VAL A 273 8.22 -3.11 -18.70
N MET A 274 7.94 -2.81 -17.44
CA MET A 274 7.26 -1.59 -17.01
C MET A 274 8.24 -0.68 -16.28
N VAL A 275 8.32 0.57 -16.70
CA VAL A 275 9.10 1.60 -16.03
C VAL A 275 8.20 2.24 -14.99
N ALA A 276 8.40 1.88 -13.73
CA ALA A 276 7.52 2.26 -12.63
C ALA A 276 8.04 3.45 -11.82
N LEU A 277 9.34 3.73 -11.85
CA LEU A 277 9.92 4.87 -11.13
C LEU A 277 9.33 6.23 -11.55
N SER A 278 9.20 7.13 -10.59
CA SER A 278 8.74 8.51 -10.78
C SER A 278 9.78 9.35 -11.54
N ASP A 279 9.33 10.36 -12.29
CA ASP A 279 10.22 11.42 -12.80
C ASP A 279 10.37 12.54 -11.76
N SER A 280 11.05 12.22 -10.66
CA SER A 280 11.45 13.21 -9.67
C SER A 280 12.82 13.80 -10.02
N GLN A 281 13.16 14.97 -9.46
CA GLN A 281 14.49 15.55 -9.62
C GLN A 281 15.60 14.58 -9.16
N ALA A 282 15.34 13.75 -8.15
CA ALA A 282 16.30 12.76 -7.66
C ALA A 282 16.46 11.56 -8.61
N ASN A 283 15.42 11.24 -9.39
CA ASN A 283 15.39 10.09 -10.29
C ASN A 283 15.80 10.43 -11.73
N HIS A 284 16.02 11.71 -12.06
CA HIS A 284 16.27 12.14 -13.44
C HIS A 284 17.44 11.40 -14.11
N ASP A 285 18.60 11.36 -13.45
CA ASP A 285 19.79 10.69 -14.00
C ASP A 285 19.59 9.16 -14.12
N LEU A 286 18.85 8.57 -13.16
CA LEU A 286 18.47 7.16 -13.22
C LEU A 286 17.54 6.89 -14.41
N LEU A 287 16.55 7.76 -14.65
CA LEU A 287 15.61 7.61 -15.74
C LEU A 287 16.31 7.67 -17.11
N LEU A 288 17.30 8.56 -17.26
CA LEU A 288 18.15 8.62 -18.45
C LEU A 288 18.99 7.35 -18.64
N ALA A 289 19.54 6.80 -17.56
CA ALA A 289 20.30 5.54 -17.61
C ALA A 289 19.42 4.34 -18.00
N VAL A 290 18.20 4.28 -17.46
CA VAL A 290 17.17 3.29 -17.80
C VAL A 290 16.76 3.44 -19.27
N GLU A 291 16.50 4.65 -19.75
CA GLU A 291 16.18 4.92 -21.15
C GLU A 291 17.28 4.43 -22.10
N ALA A 292 18.53 4.79 -21.81
CA ALA A 292 19.66 4.38 -22.62
C ALA A 292 19.79 2.85 -22.71
N SER A 293 19.52 2.16 -21.61
CA SER A 293 19.63 0.71 -21.51
C SER A 293 18.46 -0.03 -22.17
N LEU A 294 17.26 0.57 -22.19
CA LEU A 294 16.08 -0.03 -22.81
C LEU A 294 16.00 0.20 -24.34
N ARG A 295 16.84 1.05 -24.93
CA ARG A 295 16.78 1.41 -26.37
C ARG A 295 16.83 0.21 -27.32
N HIS A 296 17.56 -0.84 -26.95
CA HIS A 296 17.73 -2.05 -27.76
C HIS A 296 17.11 -3.29 -27.10
N HIS A 297 16.24 -3.06 -26.11
CA HIS A 297 15.59 -4.15 -25.40
C HIS A 297 14.58 -4.86 -26.30
N ALA A 298 14.61 -6.20 -26.31
CA ALA A 298 13.83 -6.99 -27.26
C ALA A 298 12.34 -7.01 -26.90
N GLN A 299 12.02 -7.08 -25.60
CA GLN A 299 10.66 -7.09 -25.11
C GLN A 299 10.03 -5.69 -25.12
N PRO A 300 8.70 -5.58 -25.27
CA PRO A 300 7.99 -4.31 -25.17
C PRO A 300 8.21 -3.60 -23.83
N VAL A 301 8.26 -2.26 -23.89
CA VAL A 301 8.39 -1.38 -22.72
C VAL A 301 7.09 -0.60 -22.54
N ILE A 302 6.43 -0.85 -21.41
CA ILE A 302 5.24 -0.13 -20.92
C ILE A 302 5.71 1.14 -20.21
N ASN A 303 5.14 2.27 -20.61
CA ASN A 303 5.53 3.60 -20.17
C ASN A 303 7.00 3.90 -20.50
N GLN A 304 7.27 4.15 -21.78
CA GLN A 304 8.60 4.50 -22.27
C GLN A 304 9.25 5.63 -21.42
N PRO A 305 10.50 5.48 -20.93
CA PRO A 305 11.14 6.45 -20.03
C PRO A 305 11.09 7.90 -20.54
N ARG A 306 11.37 8.10 -21.84
CA ARG A 306 11.37 9.41 -22.51
C ARG A 306 10.02 10.15 -22.46
N LEU A 307 8.93 9.46 -22.13
CA LEU A 307 7.59 10.02 -22.06
C LEU A 307 7.18 10.39 -20.63
N LEU A 308 7.83 9.85 -19.61
CA LEU A 308 7.47 10.12 -18.20
C LEU A 308 7.56 11.61 -17.83
N PRO A 309 8.51 12.42 -18.34
CA PRO A 309 8.51 13.85 -18.05
C PRO A 309 7.23 14.59 -18.44
N ASN A 310 6.45 14.05 -19.38
CA ASN A 310 5.19 14.66 -19.80
C ASN A 310 4.13 14.74 -18.70
N VAL A 311 4.26 13.98 -17.59
CA VAL A 311 3.33 14.05 -16.45
C VAL A 311 3.74 15.07 -15.39
N ASN A 312 4.93 15.67 -15.50
CA ASN A 312 5.36 16.76 -14.61
C ASN A 312 4.40 17.94 -14.68
N ARG A 313 4.03 18.52 -13.54
CA ARG A 313 2.90 19.47 -13.45
C ARG A 313 2.99 20.68 -14.39
N ASP A 314 4.17 21.28 -14.51
CA ASP A 314 4.41 22.41 -15.42
C ASP A 314 4.32 21.95 -16.88
N GLN A 315 5.08 20.93 -17.26
CA GLN A 315 5.10 20.37 -18.61
C GLN A 315 3.72 19.84 -19.05
N LEU A 316 3.05 19.07 -18.21
CA LEU A 316 1.70 18.56 -18.41
C LEU A 316 0.71 19.69 -18.64
N SER A 317 0.76 20.73 -17.78
CA SER A 317 -0.15 21.86 -17.91
C SER A 317 0.04 22.60 -19.23
N GLU A 318 1.27 22.72 -19.73
CA GLU A 318 1.54 23.29 -21.05
C GLU A 318 1.08 22.36 -22.17
N LEU A 319 1.41 21.07 -22.06
CA LEU A 319 1.10 20.03 -23.03
C LEU A 319 -0.41 19.89 -23.26
N LEU A 320 -1.26 20.11 -22.25
CA LEU A 320 -2.71 19.93 -22.36
C LEU A 320 -3.49 21.20 -22.73
N GLN A 321 -2.81 22.31 -23.02
CA GLN A 321 -3.50 23.54 -23.43
C GLN A 321 -4.26 23.40 -24.76
N GLY A 322 -5.41 24.06 -24.86
CA GLY A 322 -6.19 24.16 -26.09
C GLY A 322 -6.92 22.88 -26.51
N ILE A 323 -7.07 21.89 -25.62
CA ILE A 323 -7.93 20.72 -25.86
C ILE A 323 -9.39 21.13 -25.65
N PRO A 324 -10.28 20.99 -26.66
CA PRO A 324 -11.71 21.27 -26.48
C PRO A 324 -12.34 20.40 -25.39
N GLY A 325 -13.15 21.00 -24.52
CA GLY A 325 -13.84 20.30 -23.44
C GLY A 325 -12.95 19.93 -22.24
N LEU A 326 -11.67 20.30 -22.26
CA LEU A 326 -10.74 20.10 -21.15
C LEU A 326 -10.32 21.44 -20.56
N ASP A 327 -10.23 21.47 -19.23
CA ASP A 327 -9.61 22.56 -18.50
C ASP A 327 -8.45 22.03 -17.67
N MET A 328 -7.24 22.46 -17.97
CA MET A 328 -6.09 22.30 -17.07
C MET A 328 -5.44 23.66 -16.91
N PRO A 329 -5.59 24.30 -15.75
CA PRO A 329 -4.89 25.54 -15.44
C PRO A 329 -3.37 25.42 -15.67
N ARG A 330 -2.78 26.39 -16.38
CA ARG A 330 -1.31 26.49 -16.49
C ARG A 330 -0.69 26.53 -15.09
N THR A 331 0.34 25.73 -14.87
CA THR A 331 1.07 25.64 -13.62
C THR A 331 2.45 26.27 -13.80
N HIS A 332 2.68 27.39 -13.12
CA HIS A 332 3.93 28.14 -13.19
C HIS A 332 4.87 27.68 -12.09
N ARG A 333 6.07 27.22 -12.46
CA ARG A 333 7.16 26.95 -11.52
C ARG A 333 7.94 28.24 -11.26
N LEU A 334 7.91 28.75 -10.03
CA LEU A 334 8.51 30.02 -9.64
C LEU A 334 9.48 29.85 -8.47
N PRO A 335 10.67 30.46 -8.50
CA PRO A 335 11.48 30.59 -7.29
C PRO A 335 10.77 31.50 -6.27
N ARG A 336 11.04 31.27 -4.99
CA ARG A 336 10.48 32.05 -3.88
C ARG A 336 10.64 33.57 -4.08
N SER A 337 11.79 34.01 -4.58
CA SER A 337 12.06 35.42 -4.86
C SER A 337 11.04 36.03 -5.81
N GLN A 338 10.67 35.33 -6.89
CA GLN A 338 9.67 35.80 -7.85
C GLN A 338 8.26 35.83 -7.25
N VAL A 339 7.91 34.86 -6.39
CA VAL A 339 6.63 34.88 -5.65
C VAL A 339 6.58 36.11 -4.73
N VAL A 340 7.69 36.47 -4.09
CA VAL A 340 7.80 37.69 -3.26
C VAL A 340 7.75 38.95 -4.10
N THR A 341 8.44 39.03 -5.23
CA THR A 341 8.37 40.19 -6.13
C THR A 341 6.93 40.43 -6.61
N ARG A 342 6.16 39.35 -6.82
CA ARG A 342 4.73 39.46 -7.14
C ARG A 342 3.91 40.21 -6.09
N LEU A 343 4.25 40.08 -4.81
CA LEU A 343 3.60 40.84 -3.72
C LEU A 343 3.81 42.35 -3.87
N SER A 344 4.98 42.74 -4.42
CA SER A 344 5.38 44.14 -4.56
C SER A 344 4.85 44.83 -5.82
N MET A 345 4.49 44.06 -6.85
CA MET A 345 3.95 44.59 -8.11
C MET A 345 2.42 44.58 -8.05
N GLN A 346 1.81 45.71 -7.65
CA GLN A 346 0.36 45.90 -7.75
C GLN A 346 -0.08 45.81 -9.22
N GLN A 347 -0.82 44.75 -9.54
CA GLN A 347 -1.60 44.53 -10.76
C GLN A 347 -1.10 45.27 -12.01
N ARG A 348 -0.05 44.75 -12.66
CA ARG A 348 0.15 44.90 -14.09
C ARG A 348 1.07 43.77 -14.52
N ASP A 349 0.49 42.71 -15.05
CA ASP A 349 1.23 41.88 -16.00
C ASP A 349 0.33 41.68 -17.24
N PRO A 350 0.91 41.74 -18.44
CA PRO A 350 0.19 41.91 -19.69
C PRO A 350 -0.62 40.66 -20.04
N ALA A 351 -1.72 40.84 -20.77
CA ALA A 351 -2.47 39.73 -21.33
C ALA A 351 -1.55 38.86 -22.19
N GLY A 352 -1.32 37.61 -21.77
CA GLY A 352 -0.48 36.66 -22.47
C GLY A 352 -0.42 35.31 -21.76
N PRO A 353 -0.05 34.22 -22.45
CA PRO A 353 0.01 32.86 -21.89
C PRO A 353 1.07 32.67 -20.78
N ALA A 354 1.99 33.63 -20.62
CA ALA A 354 2.98 33.66 -19.54
C ALA A 354 2.55 34.48 -18.32
N ALA A 355 1.37 35.13 -18.35
CA ALA A 355 0.89 35.95 -17.26
C ALA A 355 0.52 35.11 -16.04
N LEU A 356 1.00 35.52 -14.86
CA LEU A 356 0.70 34.82 -13.61
C LEU A 356 -0.79 34.98 -13.23
N PRO A 357 -1.42 33.94 -12.63
CA PRO A 357 -2.86 33.93 -12.36
C PRO A 357 -3.25 34.87 -11.23
N GLY A 358 -4.28 35.71 -11.42
CA GLY A 358 -4.83 36.55 -10.35
C GLY A 358 -5.40 35.76 -9.16
N PHE A 359 -5.85 36.47 -8.12
CA PHE A 359 -6.52 35.82 -6.99
C PHE A 359 -7.99 35.46 -7.33
N PRO A 360 -8.53 34.34 -6.81
CA PRO A 360 -7.85 33.35 -5.98
C PRO A 360 -6.90 32.45 -6.81
N LEU A 361 -5.74 32.15 -6.24
CA LEU A 361 -4.75 31.23 -6.82
C LEU A 361 -4.53 30.02 -5.90
N ILE A 362 -3.94 28.96 -6.44
CA ILE A 362 -3.37 27.86 -5.67
C ILE A 362 -1.84 27.93 -5.71
N ILE A 363 -1.22 27.63 -4.58
CA ILE A 363 0.24 27.61 -4.42
C ILE A 363 0.67 26.35 -3.66
N ARG A 364 1.75 25.71 -4.12
CA ARG A 364 2.32 24.49 -3.51
C ARG A 364 3.85 24.52 -3.60
N PRO A 365 4.59 24.01 -2.62
CA PRO A 365 6.03 23.77 -2.76
C PRO A 365 6.35 22.80 -3.90
N VAL A 366 7.42 23.05 -4.64
CA VAL A 366 7.96 22.03 -5.58
C VAL A 366 8.42 20.82 -4.77
N GLY A 367 8.07 19.61 -5.24
CA GLY A 367 8.38 18.35 -4.56
C GLY A 367 7.40 17.96 -3.43
N SER A 368 6.42 18.81 -3.10
CA SER A 368 5.36 18.42 -2.15
C SER A 368 4.34 17.47 -2.78
N GLN A 369 3.94 16.46 -2.01
CA GLN A 369 2.92 15.47 -2.36
C GLN A 369 1.74 15.52 -1.36
N ALA A 370 0.66 14.80 -1.69
CA ALA A 370 -0.50 14.59 -0.82
C ALA A 370 -1.19 15.87 -0.26
N GLY A 371 -0.98 17.02 -0.91
CA GLY A 371 -1.57 18.30 -0.47
C GLY A 371 -0.78 19.02 0.63
N ASN A 372 0.38 18.53 1.05
CA ASN A 372 1.21 19.19 2.06
C ASN A 372 1.57 20.62 1.62
N ASP A 373 1.25 21.60 2.48
CA ASP A 373 1.41 23.04 2.21
C ASP A 373 0.75 23.53 0.90
N LEU A 374 -0.20 22.79 0.31
CA LEU A 374 -1.04 23.32 -0.76
C LEU A 374 -2.02 24.32 -0.14
N ALA A 375 -2.05 25.54 -0.66
CA ALA A 375 -2.95 26.58 -0.18
C ALA A 375 -3.73 27.25 -1.31
N LYS A 376 -4.99 27.57 -1.05
CA LYS A 376 -5.77 28.53 -1.82
C LYS A 376 -5.56 29.91 -1.22
N ILE A 377 -5.07 30.84 -2.03
CA ILE A 377 -4.71 32.19 -1.63
C ILE A 377 -5.66 33.18 -2.27
N SER A 378 -6.34 33.99 -1.45
CA SER A 378 -7.38 34.91 -1.90
C SER A 378 -6.95 36.37 -1.95
N SER A 379 -5.77 36.71 -1.42
CA SER A 379 -5.26 38.10 -1.39
C SER A 379 -3.74 38.15 -1.31
N ALA A 380 -3.17 39.32 -1.59
CA ALA A 380 -1.73 39.57 -1.44
C ALA A 380 -1.26 39.39 0.01
N THR A 381 -2.06 39.82 0.99
CA THR A 381 -1.77 39.61 2.42
C THR A 381 -1.68 38.12 2.75
N ALA A 382 -2.66 37.33 2.32
CA ALA A 382 -2.65 35.88 2.54
C ALA A 382 -1.45 35.20 1.85
N LEU A 383 -1.04 35.69 0.67
CA LEU A 383 0.17 35.19 0.00
C LEU A 383 1.43 35.50 0.82
N ALA A 384 1.53 36.71 1.37
CA ALA A 384 2.66 37.11 2.21
C ALA A 384 2.74 36.28 3.50
N ASP A 385 1.59 35.96 4.10
CA ASP A 385 1.49 35.11 5.28
C ASP A 385 1.95 33.69 4.97
N TYR A 386 1.44 33.10 3.88
CA TYR A 386 1.80 31.77 3.42
C TYR A 386 3.29 31.64 3.12
N VAL A 387 3.86 32.59 2.37
CA VAL A 387 5.29 32.57 2.03
C VAL A 387 6.11 32.60 3.31
N ARG A 388 5.74 33.40 4.32
CA ARG A 388 6.45 33.43 5.62
C ARG A 388 6.39 32.10 6.38
N SER A 389 5.28 31.38 6.31
CA SER A 389 5.10 30.11 7.05
C SER A 389 5.73 28.91 6.37
N VAL A 390 5.82 28.90 5.03
CA VAL A 390 6.29 27.74 4.27
C VAL A 390 7.74 27.92 3.81
N ALA A 391 8.63 27.07 4.34
CA ALA A 391 10.05 27.05 4.01
C ALA A 391 10.33 26.25 2.72
N SER A 392 10.03 26.85 1.57
CA SER A 392 10.38 26.30 0.25
C SER A 392 11.11 27.32 -0.62
N LEU A 393 12.09 26.84 -1.40
CA LEU A 393 12.84 27.63 -2.38
C LEU A 393 12.09 27.84 -3.70
N GLY A 394 11.12 26.97 -4.00
CA GLY A 394 10.36 27.00 -5.24
C GLY A 394 8.89 26.61 -5.04
N PHE A 395 8.01 27.20 -5.85
CA PHE A 395 6.58 26.99 -5.77
C PHE A 395 5.99 26.72 -7.15
N PHE A 396 5.00 25.85 -7.20
CA PHE A 396 4.04 25.78 -8.28
C PHE A 396 2.87 26.70 -7.97
N VAL A 397 2.50 27.55 -8.93
CA VAL A 397 1.40 28.51 -8.82
C VAL A 397 0.45 28.33 -10.00
N SER A 398 -0.85 28.23 -9.72
CA SER A 398 -1.88 28.13 -10.75
C SER A 398 -3.16 28.87 -10.33
N ARG A 399 -4.07 29.13 -11.26
CA ARG A 399 -5.37 29.73 -10.89
C ARG A 399 -6.20 28.70 -10.13
N PHE A 400 -6.98 29.16 -9.15
CA PHE A 400 -8.00 28.32 -8.55
C PHE A 400 -9.17 28.17 -9.53
N VAL A 401 -9.72 26.97 -9.65
CA VAL A 401 -10.96 26.70 -10.40
C VAL A 401 -11.98 26.24 -9.39
N ASP A 402 -13.11 26.96 -9.30
CA ASP A 402 -14.22 26.46 -8.51
C ASP A 402 -14.98 25.41 -9.32
N TYR A 403 -14.99 24.19 -8.82
CA TYR A 403 -15.66 23.04 -9.44
C TYR A 403 -16.73 22.45 -8.51
N SER A 404 -17.18 23.21 -7.50
CA SER A 404 -18.31 22.79 -6.68
C SER A 404 -19.53 22.56 -7.57
N SER A 405 -20.25 21.47 -7.35
CA SER A 405 -21.54 21.24 -8.00
C SER A 405 -22.62 22.14 -7.39
N GLN A 406 -23.86 22.03 -7.88
CA GLN A 406 -24.98 22.89 -7.45
C GLN A 406 -25.30 22.78 -5.94
N ASP A 407 -24.95 21.67 -5.32
CA ASP A 407 -25.08 21.43 -3.87
C ASP A 407 -23.95 22.07 -3.04
N GLY A 408 -22.99 22.74 -3.69
CA GLY A 408 -21.82 23.33 -3.04
C GLY A 408 -20.74 22.31 -2.65
N LEU A 409 -20.90 21.03 -3.02
CA LEU A 409 -19.90 19.98 -2.75
C LEU A 409 -18.96 19.79 -3.94
N PHE A 410 -17.75 19.32 -3.64
CA PHE A 410 -16.70 19.05 -4.60
C PHE A 410 -16.62 17.55 -4.88
N ARG A 411 -16.72 17.19 -6.17
CA ARG A 411 -16.59 15.80 -6.67
C ARG A 411 -15.28 15.64 -7.40
N LYS A 412 -14.41 14.77 -6.88
CA LYS A 412 -13.15 14.40 -7.52
C LYS A 412 -13.22 12.94 -7.96
N TYR A 413 -12.82 12.69 -9.19
CA TYR A 413 -12.70 11.37 -9.78
C TYR A 413 -11.24 10.98 -9.92
N ARG A 414 -10.92 9.70 -9.69
CA ARG A 414 -9.67 9.09 -10.15
C ARG A 414 -9.98 8.12 -11.28
N ILE A 415 -9.41 8.37 -12.45
CA ILE A 415 -9.60 7.55 -13.65
C ILE A 415 -8.25 6.96 -14.04
N ALA A 416 -8.15 5.65 -14.19
CA ALA A 416 -7.01 5.01 -14.84
C ALA A 416 -7.23 5.01 -16.36
N MET A 417 -6.17 5.32 -17.09
CA MET A 417 -6.09 5.20 -18.54
C MET A 417 -5.17 4.01 -18.84
N LEU A 418 -5.67 3.06 -19.62
CA LEU A 418 -4.88 1.93 -20.12
C LEU A 418 -5.03 1.90 -21.65
N ARG A 419 -3.93 2.20 -22.36
CA ARG A 419 -3.89 2.33 -23.83
C ARG A 419 -5.04 3.18 -24.41
N GLY A 420 -5.29 4.32 -23.77
CA GLY A 420 -6.34 5.25 -24.17
C GLY A 420 -7.75 4.89 -23.73
N GLN A 421 -7.96 3.72 -23.10
CA GLN A 421 -9.25 3.35 -22.53
C GLN A 421 -9.37 3.83 -21.07
N PRO A 422 -10.43 4.58 -20.71
CA PRO A 422 -10.64 5.04 -19.34
C PRO A 422 -11.34 3.99 -18.46
N PHE A 423 -10.93 3.92 -17.19
CA PHE A 423 -11.51 3.08 -16.14
C PHE A 423 -11.65 3.90 -14.85
N ILE A 424 -12.83 3.86 -14.22
CA ILE A 424 -13.06 4.57 -12.95
C ILE A 424 -12.42 3.79 -11.79
N CYS A 425 -11.62 4.47 -10.98
CA CYS A 425 -11.05 3.91 -9.75
C CYS A 425 -11.91 4.26 -8.54
N HIS A 426 -12.25 5.54 -8.37
CA HIS A 426 -13.12 6.01 -7.29
C HIS A 426 -13.66 7.42 -7.57
N MET A 427 -14.68 7.80 -6.81
CA MET A 427 -15.16 9.19 -6.69
C MET A 427 -15.20 9.60 -5.22
N ALA A 428 -14.58 10.73 -4.89
CA ALA A 428 -14.64 11.32 -3.56
C ALA A 428 -15.50 12.60 -3.57
N ILE A 429 -16.31 12.77 -2.52
CA ILE A 429 -17.19 13.94 -2.34
C ILE A 429 -16.81 14.65 -1.05
N SER A 430 -16.52 15.95 -1.12
CA SER A 430 -16.11 16.74 0.04
C SER A 430 -16.78 18.11 0.07
N SER A 431 -16.94 18.68 1.26
CA SER A 431 -17.28 20.09 1.44
C SER A 431 -16.05 21.02 1.24
N HIS A 432 -14.86 20.44 1.12
CA HIS A 432 -13.62 21.17 0.88
C HIS A 432 -13.05 20.86 -0.50
N TRP A 433 -12.51 21.88 -1.17
CA TRP A 433 -12.02 21.80 -2.55
C TRP A 433 -10.76 20.93 -2.72
N MET A 434 -9.93 20.78 -1.68
CA MET A 434 -8.76 19.88 -1.73
C MET A 434 -9.21 18.47 -1.36
N VAL A 435 -9.66 17.71 -2.36
CA VAL A 435 -10.27 16.40 -2.15
C VAL A 435 -9.22 15.27 -2.14
N HIS A 436 -9.07 14.63 -0.99
CA HIS A 436 -8.40 13.34 -0.84
C HIS A 436 -9.41 12.32 -0.32
N TYR A 437 -9.47 11.13 -0.92
CA TYR A 437 -10.50 10.13 -0.62
C TYR A 437 -10.58 9.81 0.88
N VAL A 438 -9.42 9.57 1.51
CA VAL A 438 -9.29 9.28 2.95
C VAL A 438 -9.84 10.40 3.85
N ASN A 439 -9.79 11.66 3.40
CA ASN A 439 -10.22 12.82 4.18
C ASN A 439 -11.59 13.36 3.75
N ALA A 440 -12.24 12.74 2.75
CA ALA A 440 -13.51 13.19 2.20
C ALA A 440 -14.73 12.71 3.03
N GLY A 441 -14.52 11.91 4.08
CA GLY A 441 -15.60 11.36 4.90
C GLY A 441 -16.47 10.34 4.16
N MET A 442 -15.87 9.59 3.23
CA MET A 442 -16.59 8.57 2.44
C MET A 442 -16.99 7.37 3.30
N TYR A 443 -16.17 6.98 4.28
CA TYR A 443 -16.44 5.87 5.20
C TYR A 443 -17.62 6.18 6.15
N ASP A 444 -17.86 7.45 6.44
CA ASP A 444 -18.87 7.87 7.43
C ASP A 444 -20.24 8.20 6.83
N SER A 445 -20.33 8.54 5.53
CA SER A 445 -21.60 8.93 4.89
C SER A 445 -22.09 7.88 3.88
N ALA A 446 -23.22 7.25 4.21
CA ALA A 446 -23.88 6.28 3.33
C ALA A 446 -24.35 6.93 2.02
N GLU A 447 -24.78 8.19 2.07
CA GLU A 447 -25.23 8.95 0.89
C GLU A 447 -24.09 9.16 -0.09
N LYS A 448 -22.91 9.56 0.40
CA LYS A 448 -21.72 9.71 -0.46
C LYS A 448 -21.29 8.40 -1.11
N ARG A 449 -21.36 7.29 -0.37
CA ARG A 449 -21.06 5.95 -0.90
C ARG A 449 -22.07 5.51 -1.95
N ALA A 450 -23.36 5.76 -1.72
CA ALA A 450 -24.41 5.47 -2.68
C ALA A 450 -24.19 6.27 -3.98
N GLU A 451 -23.83 7.56 -3.86
CA GLU A 451 -23.53 8.39 -5.01
C GLU A 451 -22.28 7.92 -5.78
N GLU A 452 -21.19 7.56 -5.09
CA GLU A 452 -20.01 6.96 -5.71
C GLU A 452 -20.38 5.67 -6.46
N GLY A 453 -21.15 4.78 -5.83
CA GLY A 453 -21.59 3.53 -6.44
C GLY A 453 -22.40 3.74 -7.71
N LEU A 454 -23.37 4.66 -7.68
CA LEU A 454 -24.16 5.05 -8.85
C LEU A 454 -23.28 5.63 -9.96
N PHE A 455 -22.34 6.51 -9.61
CA PHE A 455 -21.41 7.09 -10.58
C PHE A 455 -20.55 6.01 -11.25
N MET A 456 -19.97 5.09 -10.47
CA MET A 456 -19.13 4.02 -10.99
C MET A 456 -19.93 3.07 -11.90
N GLN A 457 -21.19 2.76 -11.54
CA GLN A 457 -22.07 1.95 -12.38
C GLN A 457 -22.34 2.61 -13.75
N HIS A 458 -22.48 3.94 -13.78
CA HIS A 458 -22.81 4.72 -14.97
C HIS A 458 -21.61 5.44 -15.61
N PHE A 459 -20.39 5.04 -15.26
CA PHE A 459 -19.15 5.72 -15.69
C PHE A 459 -19.00 5.82 -17.22
N SER A 460 -19.55 4.87 -17.97
CA SER A 460 -19.54 4.89 -19.44
C SER A 460 -20.15 6.16 -20.04
N HIS A 461 -21.17 6.75 -19.38
CA HIS A 461 -21.77 8.02 -19.81
C HIS A 461 -20.80 9.20 -19.63
N PHE A 462 -20.08 9.23 -18.50
CA PHE A 462 -19.03 10.21 -18.24
C PHE A 462 -17.90 10.08 -19.27
N ALA A 463 -17.39 8.85 -19.46
CA ALA A 463 -16.33 8.56 -20.41
C ALA A 463 -16.73 8.94 -21.85
N THR A 464 -17.98 8.69 -22.26
CA THR A 464 -18.48 9.06 -23.60
C THR A 464 -18.54 10.56 -23.78
N ARG A 465 -19.04 11.30 -22.79
CA ARG A 465 -19.11 12.78 -22.83
C ARG A 465 -17.73 13.42 -22.95
N HIS A 466 -16.77 12.89 -22.20
CA HIS A 466 -15.40 13.40 -22.16
C HIS A 466 -14.45 12.71 -23.13
N GLN A 467 -14.96 11.87 -24.04
CA GLN A 467 -14.14 11.06 -24.94
C GLN A 467 -13.15 11.90 -25.76
N PRO A 468 -13.51 13.07 -26.33
CA PRO A 468 -12.55 13.89 -27.08
C PRO A 468 -11.40 14.38 -26.21
N ALA A 469 -11.67 14.79 -24.97
CA ALA A 469 -10.67 15.26 -24.02
C ALA A 469 -9.74 14.12 -23.57
N LEU A 470 -10.31 12.97 -23.18
CA LEU A 470 -9.56 11.78 -22.75
C LEU A 470 -8.68 11.23 -23.89
N ALA A 471 -9.20 11.21 -25.12
CA ALA A 471 -8.43 10.79 -26.29
C ALA A 471 -7.28 11.76 -26.60
N ALA A 472 -7.51 13.08 -26.49
CA ALA A 472 -6.47 14.07 -26.69
C ALA A 472 -5.37 14.00 -25.61
N ILE A 473 -5.74 13.76 -24.34
CA ILE A 473 -4.77 13.49 -23.26
C ILE A 473 -3.88 12.31 -23.65
N TYR A 474 -4.50 11.17 -24.02
CA TYR A 474 -3.75 9.98 -24.39
C TYR A 474 -2.83 10.21 -25.60
N GLN A 475 -3.30 10.89 -26.64
CA GLN A 475 -2.50 11.20 -27.84
C GLN A 475 -1.28 12.08 -27.54
N ARG A 476 -1.39 13.00 -26.58
CA ARG A 476 -0.29 13.91 -26.21
C ARG A 476 0.69 13.26 -25.24
N LEU A 477 0.23 12.43 -24.31
CA LEU A 477 1.09 11.74 -23.35
C LEU A 477 1.76 10.50 -23.91
N GLN A 478 1.01 9.69 -24.68
CA GLN A 478 1.42 8.41 -25.25
C GLN A 478 1.90 7.38 -24.21
N LEU A 479 1.55 7.57 -22.94
CA LEU A 479 1.79 6.59 -21.88
C LEU A 479 0.78 5.45 -21.97
N ASP A 480 1.25 4.22 -21.76
CA ASP A 480 0.45 3.01 -21.79
C ASP A 480 -0.51 2.93 -20.60
N TYR A 481 -0.04 3.30 -19.41
CA TYR A 481 -0.79 3.26 -18.17
C TYR A 481 -0.51 4.50 -17.32
N PHE A 482 -1.56 5.21 -16.93
CA PHE A 482 -1.48 6.34 -16.01
C PHE A 482 -2.83 6.60 -15.35
N CYS A 483 -2.87 7.43 -14.31
CA CYS A 483 -4.09 7.87 -13.67
C CYS A 483 -4.28 9.37 -13.80
N ILE A 484 -5.54 9.78 -13.78
CA ILE A 484 -5.99 11.17 -13.85
C ILE A 484 -6.80 11.44 -12.58
N ASP A 485 -6.38 12.42 -11.79
CA ASP A 485 -7.23 13.05 -10.79
C ASP A 485 -7.92 14.26 -11.44
N CYS A 486 -9.24 14.21 -11.56
CA CYS A 486 -10.04 15.21 -12.28
C CYS A 486 -11.39 15.50 -11.62
N ALA A 487 -12.09 16.51 -12.12
CA ALA A 487 -13.47 16.85 -11.80
C ALA A 487 -14.24 17.26 -13.07
N GLU A 488 -15.53 17.53 -12.92
CA GLU A 488 -16.34 18.19 -13.95
C GLU A 488 -16.65 19.62 -13.48
N THR A 489 -16.36 20.62 -14.32
CA THR A 489 -16.71 22.01 -14.03
C THR A 489 -18.21 22.25 -14.18
N PRO A 490 -18.77 23.34 -13.63
CA PRO A 490 -20.19 23.67 -13.82
C PRO A 490 -20.61 23.84 -15.29
N ASP A 491 -19.69 24.24 -16.18
CA ASP A 491 -19.90 24.33 -17.63
C ASP A 491 -19.59 23.01 -18.38
N GLY A 492 -19.36 21.92 -17.66
CA GLY A 492 -19.26 20.57 -18.21
C GLY A 492 -17.90 20.19 -18.82
N LYS A 493 -16.83 20.92 -18.51
CA LYS A 493 -15.47 20.57 -18.94
C LYS A 493 -14.83 19.56 -17.99
N LEU A 494 -13.95 18.71 -18.52
CA LEU A 494 -13.07 17.87 -17.73
C LEU A 494 -11.96 18.73 -17.12
N LEU A 495 -12.04 18.99 -15.82
CA LEU A 495 -11.00 19.70 -15.06
C LEU A 495 -9.93 18.72 -14.59
N VAL A 496 -8.70 18.86 -15.06
CA VAL A 496 -7.57 18.00 -14.64
C VAL A 496 -6.77 18.68 -13.55
N PHE A 497 -6.56 17.99 -12.42
CA PHE A 497 -5.71 18.44 -11.32
C PHE A 497 -4.30 17.85 -11.41
N GLU A 498 -4.22 16.60 -11.83
CA GLU A 498 -2.99 15.81 -11.86
C GLU A 498 -3.16 14.62 -12.80
N ILE A 499 -2.10 14.31 -13.53
CA ILE A 499 -1.94 13.06 -14.24
C ILE A 499 -0.59 12.49 -13.83
N ASP A 500 -0.53 11.21 -13.50
CA ASP A 500 0.71 10.54 -13.10
C ASP A 500 0.57 9.01 -13.24
N HIS A 501 1.67 8.32 -13.50
CA HIS A 501 1.74 6.85 -13.52
C HIS A 501 2.03 6.23 -12.15
N ILE A 502 2.49 7.01 -11.16
CA ILE A 502 2.78 6.50 -9.81
C ILE A 502 1.58 6.52 -8.84
N MET A 503 0.34 6.56 -9.36
CA MET A 503 -0.86 6.57 -8.53
C MET A 503 -1.37 5.17 -8.18
N ALA A 504 -1.77 4.98 -6.92
CA ALA A 504 -2.38 3.74 -6.49
C ALA A 504 -3.79 3.53 -7.06
N VAL A 505 -4.04 2.31 -7.55
CA VAL A 505 -5.34 1.75 -7.92
C VAL A 505 -5.48 0.40 -7.25
N HIS A 506 -6.55 0.19 -6.48
CA HIS A 506 -6.70 -0.99 -5.64
C HIS A 506 -8.17 -1.33 -5.36
N ALA A 507 -8.43 -2.59 -5.01
CA ALA A 507 -9.72 -3.11 -4.54
C ALA A 507 -9.61 -3.51 -3.05
N MET A 508 -9.12 -2.60 -2.22
CA MET A 508 -8.81 -2.90 -0.80
C MET A 508 -9.87 -2.42 0.17
N ASP A 509 -10.77 -1.53 -0.26
CA ASP A 509 -11.86 -1.04 0.58
C ASP A 509 -12.78 -2.17 1.03
N ALA A 510 -13.30 -2.03 2.25
CA ALA A 510 -14.19 -3.00 2.87
C ALA A 510 -15.47 -3.21 2.02
N ALA A 511 -15.74 -4.46 1.64
CA ALA A 511 -16.79 -4.81 0.67
C ALA A 511 -18.21 -4.58 1.21
N ASP A 512 -18.39 -4.60 2.53
CA ASP A 512 -19.63 -4.24 3.22
C ASP A 512 -19.96 -2.74 3.07
N LEU A 513 -18.94 -1.88 3.07
CA LEU A 513 -19.11 -0.44 2.88
C LEU A 513 -19.11 -0.03 1.40
N PHE A 514 -18.28 -0.67 0.57
CA PHE A 514 -18.06 -0.32 -0.84
C PHE A 514 -18.22 -1.52 -1.80
N PRO A 515 -19.40 -2.15 -1.86
CA PRO A 515 -19.61 -3.40 -2.60
C PRO A 515 -19.37 -3.28 -4.11
N PHE A 516 -19.41 -2.06 -4.66
CA PHE A 516 -19.24 -1.78 -6.08
C PHE A 516 -17.79 -1.64 -6.53
N LYS A 517 -16.82 -1.38 -5.64
CA LYS A 517 -15.44 -1.05 -6.03
C LYS A 517 -14.69 -2.25 -6.60
N ALA A 518 -14.73 -3.39 -5.92
CA ALA A 518 -13.98 -4.57 -6.32
C ALA A 518 -14.30 -5.00 -7.76
N GLY A 519 -15.59 -5.02 -8.13
CA GLY A 519 -16.01 -5.36 -9.49
C GLY A 519 -15.54 -4.37 -10.56
N GLN A 520 -15.41 -3.08 -10.22
CA GLN A 520 -14.95 -2.05 -11.16
C GLN A 520 -13.43 -2.09 -11.34
N ILE A 521 -12.68 -2.26 -10.25
CA ILE A 521 -11.23 -2.42 -10.31
C ILE A 521 -10.84 -3.71 -11.03
N ALA A 522 -11.60 -4.79 -10.83
CA ALA A 522 -11.40 -6.05 -11.55
C ALA A 522 -11.49 -5.89 -13.08
N ARG A 523 -12.32 -4.96 -13.59
CA ARG A 523 -12.38 -4.68 -15.05
C ARG A 523 -11.08 -4.09 -15.57
N LEU A 524 -10.47 -3.18 -14.82
CA LEU A 524 -9.16 -2.62 -15.17
C LEU A 524 -8.06 -3.67 -15.02
N GLN A 525 -8.08 -4.47 -13.95
CA GLN A 525 -7.14 -5.57 -13.75
C GLN A 525 -7.16 -6.54 -14.93
N GLN A 526 -8.35 -7.02 -15.33
CA GLN A 526 -8.53 -7.90 -16.48
C GLN A 526 -8.05 -7.25 -17.79
N ALA A 527 -8.31 -5.96 -17.99
CA ALA A 527 -7.84 -5.24 -19.17
C ALA A 527 -6.30 -5.13 -19.19
N PHE A 528 -5.68 -4.90 -18.03
CA PHE A 528 -4.22 -4.85 -17.90
C PHE A 528 -3.59 -6.23 -18.15
N GLU A 529 -4.17 -7.29 -17.59
CA GLU A 529 -3.78 -8.67 -17.86
C GLU A 529 -3.86 -9.01 -19.36
N GLN A 530 -4.98 -8.69 -20.01
CA GLN A 530 -5.14 -8.89 -21.46
C GLN A 530 -4.13 -8.09 -22.27
N TYR A 531 -3.80 -6.87 -21.83
CA TYR A 531 -2.75 -6.09 -22.46
C TYR A 531 -1.40 -6.82 -22.39
N LEU A 532 -1.01 -7.30 -21.21
CA LEU A 532 0.23 -8.06 -21.04
C LEU A 532 0.29 -9.31 -21.92
N TYR A 533 -0.81 -10.07 -22.01
CA TYR A 533 -0.86 -11.25 -22.89
C TYR A 533 -0.71 -10.88 -24.37
N ALA A 534 -1.25 -9.72 -24.78
CA ALA A 534 -1.11 -9.24 -26.16
C ALA A 534 0.29 -8.73 -26.51
N LEU A 535 1.14 -8.45 -25.51
CA LEU A 535 2.54 -8.06 -25.71
C LEU A 535 3.47 -9.26 -25.92
N GLN A 536 3.01 -10.46 -25.60
CA GLN A 536 3.80 -11.68 -25.79
C GLN A 536 4.04 -11.94 -27.28
N PRO A 537 5.22 -12.46 -27.65
CA PRO A 537 5.45 -12.93 -29.00
C PRO A 537 4.40 -13.99 -29.35
N GLN A 538 3.58 -13.74 -30.38
CA GLN A 538 2.72 -14.79 -30.88
C GLN A 538 3.61 -15.89 -31.47
N PRO A 539 3.37 -17.18 -31.14
CA PRO A 539 4.06 -18.25 -31.84
C PRO A 539 3.78 -18.07 -33.33
N LEU A 540 4.83 -18.05 -34.15
CA LEU A 540 4.68 -18.14 -35.60
C LEU A 540 3.83 -19.38 -35.84
N LEU A 541 2.60 -19.18 -36.35
CA LEU A 541 1.83 -20.27 -36.92
C LEU A 541 2.70 -20.84 -38.04
N GLU A 542 3.37 -21.96 -37.78
CA GLU A 542 3.96 -22.77 -38.84
C GLU A 542 2.80 -23.10 -39.77
N SER A 543 2.81 -22.47 -40.95
CA SER A 543 1.87 -22.76 -42.02
C SER A 543 1.99 -24.24 -42.36
N ALA A 544 0.95 -25.00 -42.01
CA ALA A 544 0.77 -26.39 -42.42
C ALA A 544 0.58 -26.52 -43.93
#